data_AF-A0A956CHU6-F1
#
_entry.id   AF-A0A956CHU6-F1
#
_cell.length_a   1.000
_cell.length_b   1.000
_cell.length_c   1.000
_cell.angle_alpha   90.00
_cell.angle_beta   90.00
_cell.angle_gamma   90.00
#
_symmetry.space_group_name_H-M   'P 1'
#
loop_
_entity.id
_entity.type
_entity.pdbx_description
1 polymer ?
#
loop_
_entity_poly.entity_id
_entity_poly.type
_entity_poly.pdbx_seq_one_letter_code
_entity_poly.pdbx_strand_id
1 'polypeptide(L)' 'MSTAVPHLAWRSLTFVVVVAALSALSGCVTVRPEQRSYLADPTMQFDEDSEEEAALQHVLDNREGSYGGGSVEGGGCGCN' A
#
# COMPACT_ATOMS: atom_id res chain seq x y z
N MET A 1 -7.94 -17.66 -48.79
CA MET A 1 -7.41 -17.26 -47.47
C MET A 1 -8.12 -15.99 -46.99
N SER A 2 -8.48 -15.96 -45.70
CA SER A 2 -8.68 -14.77 -44.82
C SER A 2 -9.71 -13.68 -45.15
N THR A 3 -10.99 -13.88 -44.83
CA THR A 3 -11.90 -12.75 -44.49
C THR A 3 -12.87 -13.01 -43.31
N ALA A 4 -12.88 -14.21 -42.70
CA ALA A 4 -13.78 -14.53 -41.58
C ALA A 4 -13.23 -14.19 -40.17
N VAL A 5 -12.02 -13.63 -40.10
CA VAL A 5 -11.32 -13.34 -38.83
C VAL A 5 -11.77 -12.06 -38.09
N PRO A 6 -12.23 -10.95 -38.73
CA PRO A 6 -12.27 -9.66 -38.05
C PRO A 6 -13.35 -9.59 -36.96
N HIS A 7 -14.51 -10.20 -37.18
CA HIS A 7 -15.61 -10.23 -36.21
C HIS A 7 -15.37 -11.23 -35.08
N LEU A 8 -14.68 -12.34 -35.35
CA LEU A 8 -14.31 -13.30 -34.31
C LEU A 8 -13.19 -12.74 -33.41
N ALA A 9 -12.19 -12.09 -34.02
CA ALA A 9 -11.11 -11.40 -33.33
C ALA A 9 -11.62 -10.25 -32.44
N TRP A 10 -12.59 -9.46 -32.92
CA TRP A 10 -13.22 -8.40 -32.13
C TRP A 10 -14.02 -8.96 -30.95
N ARG A 11 -14.78 -10.04 -31.16
CA ARG A 11 -15.52 -10.71 -30.08
C ARG A 11 -14.58 -11.29 -29.02
N SER A 12 -13.47 -11.91 -29.43
CA SER A 12 -12.47 -12.42 -28.49
C SER A 12 -11.73 -11.30 -27.75
N LEU A 13 -11.41 -10.19 -28.43
CA LEU A 13 -10.75 -9.05 -27.79
C LEU A 13 -11.67 -8.41 -26.74
N THR A 14 -12.94 -8.25 -27.07
CA THR A 14 -13.94 -7.70 -26.14
C THR A 14 -14.11 -8.60 -24.92
N PHE A 15 -14.14 -9.92 -25.12
CA PHE A 15 -14.21 -10.88 -24.02
C PHE A 15 -12.99 -10.81 -23.08
N VAL A 16 -11.78 -10.74 -23.64
CA VAL A 16 -10.54 -10.61 -22.84
C VAL A 16 -10.54 -9.31 -22.03
N VAL A 17 -10.95 -8.19 -22.63
CA VAL A 17 -11.02 -6.89 -21.94
C VAL A 17 -12.03 -6.93 -20.79
N VAL A 18 -13.19 -7.54 -20.99
CA VAL A 18 -14.22 -7.67 -19.93
C VAL A 18 -13.72 -8.53 -18.78
N VAL A 19 -13.06 -9.66 -19.06
CA VAL A 19 -12.50 -10.53 -18.03
C VAL A 19 -11.39 -9.82 -17.25
N ALA A 20 -10.49 -9.10 -17.93
CA ALA A 20 -9.45 -8.31 -17.30
C ALA A 20 -10.02 -7.21 -16.39
N ALA A 21 -11.04 -6.49 -16.85
CA ALA A 21 -11.72 -5.46 -16.07
C ALA A 21 -12.36 -6.06 -14.79
N LEU A 22 -13.05 -7.19 -14.89
CA LEU A 22 -13.66 -7.85 -13.73
C LEU A 22 -12.63 -8.34 -12.71
N SER A 23 -11.46 -8.82 -13.15
CA SER A 23 -10.38 -9.23 -12.24
C SER A 23 -9.73 -8.05 -11.49
N ALA A 24 -9.76 -6.84 -12.04
CA ALA A 24 -9.24 -5.66 -11.35
C ALA A 24 -10.12 -5.25 -10.14
N LEU A 25 -11.39 -5.66 -10.10
CA LEU A 25 -12.28 -5.38 -8.98
C LEU A 25 -12.13 -6.38 -7.82
N SER A 26 -11.45 -7.51 -7.99
CA SER A 26 -11.37 -8.56 -6.96
C SER A 26 -10.29 -8.33 -5.88
N GLY A 27 -9.57 -7.21 -5.92
CA GLY A 27 -8.48 -6.91 -4.99
C GLY A 27 -8.87 -6.06 -3.77
N CYS A 28 -10.01 -5.36 -3.81
CA CYS A 28 -10.38 -4.40 -2.78
C CYS A 28 -11.36 -5.04 -1.78
N VAL A 29 -10.83 -5.82 -0.84
CA VAL A 29 -11.62 -6.41 0.27
C VAL A 29 -11.11 -5.89 1.61
N THR A 30 -12.02 -5.39 2.43
CA THR A 30 -11.72 -5.05 3.82
C THR A 30 -11.63 -6.34 4.62
N VAL A 31 -10.43 -6.70 5.04
CA VAL A 31 -10.13 -7.89 5.85
C VAL A 31 -9.94 -7.46 7.28
N ARG A 32 -10.52 -8.23 8.20
CA ARG A 32 -10.40 -7.94 9.62
C ARG A 32 -8.97 -8.26 10.10
N PRO A 33 -8.43 -7.56 11.12
CA PRO A 33 -7.05 -7.72 11.56
C PRO A 33 -6.66 -9.18 11.86
N GLU A 34 -7.58 -9.95 12.44
CA GLU A 34 -7.38 -11.36 12.78
C GLU A 34 -7.21 -12.27 11.55
N GLN A 35 -7.72 -11.86 10.39
CA GLN A 35 -7.58 -12.60 9.12
C GLN A 35 -6.21 -12.35 8.46
N ARG A 36 -5.45 -11.35 8.93
CA ARG A 36 -4.07 -11.07 8.54
C ARG A 36 -3.06 -11.57 9.58
N SER A 37 -3.40 -12.59 10.37
CA SER A 37 -2.61 -13.06 11.51
C SER A 37 -1.12 -13.30 11.20
N TYR A 38 -0.77 -13.73 9.98
CA TYR A 38 0.63 -13.91 9.57
C TYR A 38 1.41 -12.59 9.36
N LEU A 39 0.72 -11.50 9.02
CA LEU A 39 1.32 -10.16 8.79
C LEU A 39 1.16 -9.22 9.99
N ALA A 40 0.38 -9.61 11.01
CA ALA A 40 0.11 -8.83 12.20
C ALA A 40 0.85 -9.39 13.43
N ASP A 41 1.97 -10.09 13.21
CA ASP A 41 2.81 -10.58 14.30
C ASP A 41 3.37 -9.40 15.10
N PRO A 42 3.22 -9.37 16.44
CA PRO A 42 3.81 -8.33 17.29
C PRO A 42 5.32 -8.14 17.08
N THR A 43 6.06 -9.18 16.70
CA THR A 43 7.51 -9.09 16.40
C THR A 43 7.81 -8.26 15.14
N MET A 44 6.82 -7.97 14.31
CA MET A 44 6.94 -7.08 13.14
C MET A 44 6.60 -5.62 13.46
N GLN A 45 6.29 -5.29 14.73
CA GLN A 45 6.14 -3.91 15.16
C GLN A 45 7.52 -3.26 15.21
N PHE A 46 7.66 -2.11 14.53
CA PHE A 46 8.91 -1.36 14.53
C PHE A 46 9.25 -0.83 15.92
N ASP A 47 8.21 -0.49 16.69
CA ASP A 47 8.33 0.13 18.01
C ASP A 47 7.51 -0.67 19.02
N GLU A 48 8.16 -1.60 19.71
CA GLU A 48 7.53 -2.47 20.73
C GLU A 48 7.18 -1.68 22.01
N ASP A 49 7.89 -0.57 22.28
CA ASP A 49 7.68 0.31 23.44
C ASP A 49 7.54 1.78 23.00
N SER A 50 6.29 2.25 22.98
CA SER A 50 5.95 3.62 22.58
C SER A 50 6.51 4.70 23.50
N GLU A 51 6.82 4.38 24.77
CA GLU A 51 7.35 5.36 25.72
C GLU A 51 8.84 5.62 25.48
N GLU A 52 9.61 4.57 25.19
CA GLU A 52 11.03 4.67 24.82
C GLU A 52 11.20 5.38 23.48
N GLU A 53 10.40 5.01 22.48
CA GLU A 53 10.39 5.62 21.15
C GLU A 53 10.09 7.13 21.24
N ALA A 54 9.06 7.54 22.01
CA ALA A 54 8.72 8.94 22.21
C ALA A 54 9.86 9.75 22.85
N ALA A 55 10.58 9.17 23.81
CA ALA A 55 11.73 9.80 24.43
C ALA A 55 12.89 9.98 23.44
N LEU A 56 13.14 8.97 22.61
CA LEU A 56 14.18 9.00 21.59
C LEU A 56 13.85 10.00 20.47
N GLN A 57 12.60 10.01 19.98
CA GLN A 57 12.11 11.00 19.02
C GLN A 57 12.25 12.43 19.57
N HIS A 58 11.91 12.67 20.84
CA HIS A 58 12.11 13.99 21.45
C HIS A 58 13.58 14.42 21.44
N VAL A 59 14.52 13.50 21.69
CA VAL A 59 15.96 13.81 21.61
C VAL A 59 16.38 14.11 20.17
N LEU A 60 15.88 13.36 19.19
CA LEU A 60 16.17 13.57 17.77
C LEU A 60 15.59 14.88 17.26
N ASP A 61 14.35 15.23 17.61
CA ASP A 61 13.72 16.52 17.27
C ASP A 61 14.55 17.71 17.76
N ASN A 62 15.05 17.63 19.00
CA ASN A 62 15.90 18.67 19.55
C ASN A 62 17.27 18.77 18.86
N ARG A 63 17.81 17.63 18.39
CA ARG A 63 19.14 17.58 17.75
C ARG A 63 19.08 17.92 16.26
N GLU A 64 17.99 17.56 15.59
CA GLU A 64 17.87 17.49 14.15
C GLU A 64 16.65 18.25 13.61
N GLY A 65 15.95 19.03 14.46
CA GLY A 65 14.73 19.75 14.10
C GLY A 65 14.86 20.79 12.98
N SER A 66 16.09 21.13 12.58
CA SER A 66 16.39 21.97 11.40
C SER A 66 16.79 21.17 10.15
N TYR A 67 17.05 19.87 10.31
CA TYR A 67 17.48 18.95 9.26
C TYR A 67 16.29 18.26 8.56
N GLY A 68 15.10 18.29 9.18
CA GLY A 68 13.85 17.81 8.58
C GLY A 68 13.93 16.31 8.26
N GLY A 69 13.78 15.48 9.28
CA GLY A 69 13.80 14.03 9.11
C GLY A 69 13.51 13.30 10.41
N GLY A 70 12.25 12.94 10.61
CA GLY A 70 11.77 12.14 11.73
C GLY A 70 10.30 11.82 11.48
N SER A 71 10.00 10.54 11.30
CA SER A 71 8.71 9.99 10.82
C SER A 71 8.33 10.32 9.36
N VAL A 72 7.94 9.28 8.61
CA VAL A 72 7.25 9.41 7.32
C VAL A 72 5.76 9.25 7.57
N GLU A 73 5.20 10.06 8.47
CA GLU A 73 3.76 10.14 8.62
C GLU A 73 3.24 11.12 7.56
N GLY A 74 3.04 10.60 6.34
CA GLY A 74 2.22 11.21 5.29
C GLY A 74 2.37 12.71 5.03
N GLY A 75 3.34 13.08 4.18
CA GLY A 75 3.25 14.24 3.27
C GLY A 75 3.01 15.62 3.90
N GLY A 76 4.06 16.22 4.46
CA GLY A 76 4.06 17.63 4.88
C GLY A 76 5.41 18.29 4.62
N CYS A 77 5.40 19.57 4.21
CA CYS A 77 6.58 20.41 4.11
C CYS A 77 7.20 20.53 5.51
N GLY A 78 8.32 19.83 5.74
CA GLY A 78 8.98 19.64 7.04
C GLY A 78 9.55 20.91 7.68
N CYS A 79 8.67 21.83 8.06
CA CYS A 79 8.97 22.91 8.98
C CYS A 79 8.21 22.61 10.28
N ASN A 80 8.95 22.32 11.36
CA ASN A 80 8.42 22.39 12.72
C ASN A 80 7.87 23.79 13.02
#